data_AF-A0AAU4ZET0-F1
#
_entry.id   AF-A0AAU4ZET0-F1
#
_cell.length_a   1.000
_cell.length_b   1.000
_cell.length_c   1.000
_cell.angle_alpha   90.00
_cell.angle_beta   90.00
_cell.angle_gamma   90.00
#
_symmetry.space_group_name_H-M   'P 1'
#
loop_
_entity.id
_entity.type
_entity.pdbx_description
1 polymer ?
#
loop_
_entity_poly.entity_id
_entity_poly.type
_entity_poly.pdbx_seq_one_letter_code
_entity_poly.pdbx_strand_id
1 'polypeptide(L)'
;MASPLSASAVLKALRAEGVRVVEVGNWRTHNRNSKGPWGPVNGSIVHHTVTKGTAATVTMVRDGYADLPGPLCHGMIAKDGRVHMVGWGRTNHAGGGDPKVLARVAAEDYGTRPPAPTRGNANGTDGNAHFYGWECENLGDGRDPWPAAQYDAIVRVQAALCRAHKWSAKSVIGHLEWSNDKVDPRGFTMPKLRADVSERLKHPASWNPGSDQEEDPMAGITKRDIYEAVWRTDLMTPPEGRATPDNPTWAPESVLRDAASYAIRAEAAAERVEAAAARIEAALTGSVDG
;
A
#
# COMPACT_ATOMS: atom_id res chain seq x y z
N MET A 1 -18.25 -12.29 -18.07
CA MET A 1 -18.62 -11.12 -17.25
C MET A 1 -18.04 -11.32 -15.86
N ALA A 2 -17.18 -10.42 -15.37
CA ALA A 2 -16.44 -10.64 -14.12
C ALA A 2 -17.24 -10.17 -12.91
N SER A 3 -17.24 -10.97 -11.84
CA SER A 3 -17.79 -10.57 -10.55
C SER A 3 -16.87 -9.52 -9.89
N PRO A 4 -17.42 -8.50 -9.21
CA PRO A 4 -16.59 -7.58 -8.44
C PRO A 4 -15.74 -8.30 -7.38
N LEU A 5 -14.51 -7.84 -7.16
CA LEU A 5 -13.67 -8.35 -6.08
C LEU A 5 -14.27 -7.98 -4.73
N SER A 6 -14.14 -8.86 -3.75
CA SER A 6 -14.41 -8.50 -2.36
C SER A 6 -13.40 -7.46 -1.87
N ALA A 7 -13.74 -6.71 -0.81
CA ALA A 7 -12.84 -5.71 -0.22
C ALA A 7 -11.51 -6.33 0.25
N SER A 8 -11.54 -7.56 0.76
CA SER A 8 -10.32 -8.29 1.14
C SER A 8 -9.51 -8.72 -0.08
N ALA A 9 -10.16 -9.14 -1.16
CA ALA A 9 -9.49 -9.58 -2.39
C ALA A 9 -8.79 -8.41 -3.10
N VAL A 10 -9.43 -7.24 -3.23
CA VAL A 10 -8.77 -6.07 -3.81
C VAL A 10 -7.58 -5.62 -2.96
N LEU A 11 -7.73 -5.60 -1.63
CA LEU A 11 -6.67 -5.16 -0.74
C LEU A 11 -5.44 -6.06 -0.86
N LYS A 12 -5.66 -7.39 -0.96
CA LYS A 12 -4.62 -8.36 -1.23
C LYS A 12 -3.95 -8.11 -2.59
N ALA A 13 -4.74 -7.88 -3.65
CA ALA A 13 -4.21 -7.64 -4.99
C ALA A 13 -3.36 -6.35 -5.06
N LEU A 14 -3.83 -5.26 -4.47
CA LEU A 14 -3.10 -4.00 -4.40
C LEU A 14 -1.77 -4.15 -3.64
N ARG A 15 -1.80 -4.78 -2.46
CA ARG A 15 -0.58 -5.03 -1.67
C ARG A 15 0.42 -5.93 -2.39
N ALA A 16 -0.06 -6.93 -3.13
CA ALA A 16 0.80 -7.80 -3.95
C ALA A 16 1.52 -7.03 -5.05
N GLU A 17 0.91 -5.97 -5.59
CA GLU A 17 1.53 -5.05 -6.57
C GLU A 17 2.41 -3.96 -5.92
N GLY A 18 2.64 -4.02 -4.59
CA GLY A 18 3.45 -3.05 -3.86
C GLY A 18 2.75 -1.71 -3.61
N VAL A 19 1.43 -1.62 -3.78
CA VAL A 19 0.67 -0.39 -3.54
C VAL A 19 0.69 -0.03 -2.05
N ARG A 20 1.06 1.22 -1.75
CA ARG A 20 0.99 1.79 -0.39
C ARG A 20 -0.46 2.19 -0.07
N VAL A 21 -1.22 1.22 0.42
CA VAL A 21 -2.65 1.39 0.73
C VAL A 21 -2.85 2.08 2.08
N VAL A 22 -3.72 3.09 2.11
CA VAL A 22 -4.29 3.73 3.29
C VAL A 22 -5.77 3.43 3.34
N GLU A 23 -6.25 2.92 4.46
CA GLU A 23 -7.64 2.55 4.64
C GLU A 23 -8.41 3.69 5.33
N VAL A 24 -9.44 4.25 4.69
CA VAL A 24 -10.15 5.43 5.21
C VAL A 24 -11.49 5.04 5.84
N GLY A 25 -11.57 5.14 7.16
CA GLY A 25 -12.81 4.88 7.92
C GLY A 25 -13.44 3.53 7.59
N ASN A 26 -14.74 3.54 7.28
CA ASN A 26 -15.53 2.37 6.93
C ASN A 26 -15.54 2.02 5.44
N TRP A 27 -14.47 2.33 4.68
CA TRP A 27 -14.42 2.18 3.21
C TRP A 27 -14.93 0.83 2.68
N ARG A 28 -14.72 -0.27 3.42
CA ARG A 28 -15.15 -1.62 3.02
C ARG A 28 -16.66 -1.77 2.84
N THR A 29 -17.43 -0.95 3.55
CA THR A 29 -18.91 -0.98 3.54
C THR A 29 -19.52 0.35 3.13
N HIS A 30 -18.69 1.38 2.88
CA HIS A 30 -19.13 2.68 2.37
C HIS A 30 -19.35 2.59 0.87
N ASN A 31 -20.61 2.59 0.44
CA ASN A 31 -21.00 2.48 -0.96
C ASN A 31 -22.43 2.99 -1.21
N ARG A 32 -22.85 2.93 -2.47
CA ARG A 32 -24.17 3.33 -2.94
C ARG A 32 -24.92 2.15 -3.55
N ASN A 33 -24.79 0.95 -3.00
CA ASN A 33 -25.50 -0.24 -3.48
C ASN A 33 -27.03 -0.05 -3.45
N SER A 34 -27.55 0.83 -2.59
CA SER A 34 -28.97 1.21 -2.57
C SER A 34 -29.44 1.95 -3.82
N LYS A 35 -28.53 2.41 -4.70
CA LYS A 35 -28.84 3.07 -5.97
C LYS A 35 -28.82 2.12 -7.17
N GLY A 36 -28.49 0.85 -6.95
CA GLY A 36 -28.45 -0.16 -8.00
C GLY A 36 -27.36 -1.20 -7.76
N PRO A 37 -27.38 -2.31 -8.52
CA PRO A 37 -26.36 -3.34 -8.43
C PRO A 37 -24.99 -2.79 -8.82
N TRP A 38 -23.95 -3.43 -8.28
CA TRP A 38 -22.59 -3.28 -8.74
C TRP A 38 -22.12 -4.60 -9.33
N GLY A 39 -21.66 -4.53 -10.56
CA GLY A 39 -21.30 -5.69 -11.34
C GLY A 39 -22.40 -6.15 -12.29
N PRO A 40 -22.04 -6.95 -13.31
CA PRO A 40 -20.68 -7.39 -13.60
C PRO A 40 -19.76 -6.24 -14.01
N VAL A 41 -18.49 -6.34 -13.58
CA VAL A 41 -17.46 -5.34 -13.91
C VAL A 41 -16.70 -5.75 -15.17
N ASN A 42 -16.30 -4.75 -15.94
CA ASN A 42 -15.67 -4.90 -17.26
C ASN A 42 -14.33 -4.18 -17.36
N GLY A 43 -14.04 -3.27 -16.43
CA GLY A 43 -12.76 -2.58 -16.41
C GLY A 43 -12.60 -1.61 -15.26
N SER A 44 -11.69 -0.67 -15.45
CA SER A 44 -11.29 0.33 -14.49
C SER A 44 -11.15 1.69 -15.18
N ILE A 45 -11.65 2.74 -14.53
CA ILE A 45 -11.60 4.12 -15.00
C ILE A 45 -10.64 4.92 -14.11
N VAL A 46 -9.72 5.62 -14.77
CA VAL A 46 -8.82 6.58 -14.14
C VAL A 46 -9.37 7.98 -14.32
N HIS A 47 -9.42 8.74 -13.23
CA HIS A 47 -9.91 10.11 -13.17
C HIS A 47 -8.82 11.06 -12.65
N HIS A 48 -9.02 12.36 -12.85
CA HIS A 48 -8.43 13.38 -11.99
C HIS A 48 -9.51 14.06 -11.15
N THR A 49 -9.13 14.56 -9.99
CA THR A 49 -10.08 15.10 -9.02
C THR A 49 -10.43 16.57 -9.21
N VAL A 50 -9.62 17.33 -9.96
CA VAL A 50 -9.68 18.81 -10.01
C VAL A 50 -9.49 19.42 -8.61
N THR A 51 -8.57 18.84 -7.84
CA THR A 51 -8.28 19.27 -6.47
C THR A 51 -6.80 19.41 -6.21
N LYS A 52 -6.48 19.95 -5.03
CA LYS A 52 -5.14 19.95 -4.43
C LYS A 52 -5.24 19.66 -2.95
N GLY A 53 -4.20 19.07 -2.39
CA GLY A 53 -4.12 18.74 -0.97
C GLY A 53 -4.78 17.39 -0.70
N THR A 54 -3.96 16.42 -0.31
CA THR A 54 -4.37 15.03 -0.10
C THR A 54 -5.53 14.90 0.89
N ALA A 55 -5.44 15.53 2.08
CA ALA A 55 -6.48 15.41 3.10
C ALA A 55 -7.84 15.92 2.61
N ALA A 56 -7.89 17.13 2.05
CA ALA A 56 -9.12 17.72 1.50
C ALA A 56 -9.69 16.87 0.36
N THR A 57 -8.82 16.35 -0.51
CA THR A 57 -9.22 15.50 -1.63
C THR A 57 -9.81 14.18 -1.15
N VAL A 58 -9.20 13.53 -0.15
CA VAL A 58 -9.72 12.28 0.45
C VAL A 58 -11.09 12.50 1.07
N THR A 59 -11.29 13.59 1.82
CA THR A 59 -12.60 13.94 2.38
C THR A 59 -13.64 14.13 1.27
N MET A 60 -13.31 14.94 0.25
CA MET A 60 -14.22 15.21 -0.86
C MET A 60 -14.62 13.94 -1.62
N VAL A 61 -13.69 13.07 -1.99
CA VAL A 61 -14.01 11.86 -2.77
C VAL A 61 -14.66 10.76 -1.92
N ARG A 62 -14.45 10.75 -0.60
CA ARG A 62 -15.15 9.84 0.31
C ARG A 62 -16.59 10.26 0.56
N ASP A 63 -16.80 11.52 0.92
CA ASP A 63 -18.09 12.00 1.41
C ASP A 63 -18.95 12.54 0.25
N GLY A 64 -18.32 13.02 -0.82
CA GLY A 64 -18.95 13.74 -1.92
C GLY A 64 -19.43 15.13 -1.47
N TYR A 65 -20.42 15.64 -2.19
CA TYR A 65 -21.07 16.91 -1.91
C TYR A 65 -22.54 16.86 -2.32
N ALA A 66 -23.31 17.93 -2.06
CA ALA A 66 -24.77 17.94 -2.20
C ALA A 66 -25.26 17.42 -3.57
N ASP A 67 -24.68 17.92 -4.66
CA ASP A 67 -25.07 17.53 -6.02
C ASP A 67 -24.43 16.22 -6.49
N LEU A 68 -23.40 15.72 -5.78
CA LEU A 68 -22.72 14.48 -6.10
C LEU A 68 -22.34 13.72 -4.82
N PRO A 69 -23.28 12.94 -4.23
CA PRO A 69 -23.01 12.23 -2.99
C PRO A 69 -21.95 11.14 -3.17
N GLY A 70 -21.07 10.99 -2.18
CA GLY A 70 -19.99 10.01 -2.19
C GLY A 70 -20.46 8.57 -1.91
N PRO A 71 -19.53 7.61 -1.93
CA PRO A 71 -18.14 7.77 -2.39
C PRO A 71 -18.06 8.00 -3.90
N LEU A 72 -17.14 8.86 -4.32
CA LEU A 72 -16.90 9.26 -5.72
C LEU A 72 -15.91 8.34 -6.43
N CYS A 73 -15.32 7.37 -5.74
CA CYS A 73 -14.43 6.38 -6.30
C CYS A 73 -14.26 5.21 -5.32
N HIS A 74 -13.54 4.17 -5.74
CA HIS A 74 -13.15 3.10 -4.82
C HIS A 74 -11.89 3.47 -4.03
N GLY A 75 -10.96 4.15 -4.68
CA GLY A 75 -9.78 4.69 -4.04
C GLY A 75 -9.27 5.95 -4.71
N MET A 76 -8.57 6.76 -3.93
CA MET A 76 -7.93 7.99 -4.36
C MET A 76 -6.40 7.84 -4.33
N ILE A 77 -5.71 8.29 -5.37
CA ILE A 77 -4.26 8.18 -5.52
C ILE A 77 -3.63 9.57 -5.31
N ALA A 78 -2.95 9.73 -4.18
CA ALA A 78 -2.33 10.97 -3.76
C ALA A 78 -1.04 11.28 -4.56
N LYS A 79 -0.61 12.54 -4.56
CA LYS A 79 0.64 12.98 -5.21
C LYS A 79 1.88 12.23 -4.74
N ASP A 80 1.89 11.78 -3.48
CA ASP A 80 2.99 11.02 -2.89
C ASP A 80 2.98 9.52 -3.24
N GLY A 81 1.98 9.04 -3.99
CA GLY A 81 1.82 7.64 -4.41
C GLY A 81 1.09 6.74 -3.41
N ARG A 82 0.53 7.28 -2.31
CA ARG A 82 -0.39 6.51 -1.45
C ARG A 82 -1.77 6.37 -2.09
N VAL A 83 -2.39 5.21 -1.89
CA VAL A 83 -3.74 4.91 -2.38
C VAL A 83 -4.69 4.82 -1.20
N HIS A 84 -5.56 5.82 -1.08
CA HIS A 84 -6.57 5.95 -0.04
C HIS A 84 -7.85 5.23 -0.46
N MET A 85 -8.15 4.07 0.14
CA MET A 85 -9.41 3.37 -0.09
C MET A 85 -10.54 4.11 0.62
N VAL A 86 -11.55 4.56 -0.13
CA VAL A 86 -12.64 5.40 0.40
C VAL A 86 -14.02 4.75 0.31
N GLY A 87 -14.23 3.81 -0.60
CA GLY A 87 -15.51 3.11 -0.75
C GLY A 87 -15.37 1.78 -1.47
N TRP A 88 -16.29 0.85 -1.21
CA TRP A 88 -16.27 -0.48 -1.84
C TRP A 88 -17.68 -1.04 -2.04
N GLY A 89 -18.03 -1.31 -3.30
CA GLY A 89 -19.41 -1.44 -3.76
C GLY A 89 -19.66 -0.48 -4.93
N ARG A 90 -20.93 -0.22 -5.27
CA ARG A 90 -21.28 0.83 -6.23
C ARG A 90 -20.78 2.18 -5.73
N THR A 91 -19.94 2.87 -6.49
CA THR A 91 -19.46 4.24 -6.21
C THR A 91 -19.96 5.20 -7.30
N ASN A 92 -19.94 6.51 -7.07
CA ASN A 92 -20.48 7.52 -7.98
C ASN A 92 -19.37 8.22 -8.77
N HIS A 93 -18.77 7.50 -9.72
CA HIS A 93 -17.52 7.89 -10.40
C HIS A 93 -17.70 8.07 -11.90
N ALA A 94 -18.23 7.06 -12.58
CA ALA A 94 -18.30 7.02 -14.03
C ALA A 94 -19.51 7.80 -14.59
N GLY A 95 -20.64 7.73 -13.90
CA GLY A 95 -21.92 8.21 -14.45
C GLY A 95 -22.29 7.52 -15.79
N GLY A 96 -23.14 8.17 -16.57
CA GLY A 96 -23.56 7.67 -17.87
C GLY A 96 -22.47 7.80 -18.95
N GLY A 97 -22.34 6.79 -19.80
CA GLY A 97 -21.40 6.78 -20.93
C GLY A 97 -21.88 5.98 -22.14
N ASP A 98 -21.01 5.87 -23.14
CA ASP A 98 -21.36 5.31 -24.45
C ASP A 98 -21.36 3.76 -24.44
N PRO A 99 -22.49 3.09 -24.75
CA PRO A 99 -22.55 1.62 -24.79
C PRO A 99 -21.56 0.99 -25.78
N LYS A 100 -21.16 1.70 -26.84
CA LYS A 100 -20.16 1.20 -27.79
C LYS A 100 -18.79 1.09 -27.15
N VAL A 101 -18.45 2.00 -26.23
CA VAL A 101 -17.22 1.91 -25.45
C VAL A 101 -17.28 0.71 -24.52
N LEU A 102 -18.38 0.54 -23.77
CA LEU A 102 -18.53 -0.58 -22.85
C LEU A 102 -18.38 -1.92 -23.57
N ALA A 103 -19.03 -2.06 -24.73
CA ALA A 103 -18.95 -3.29 -25.53
C ALA A 103 -17.50 -3.64 -25.90
N ARG A 104 -16.70 -2.66 -26.34
CA ARG A 104 -15.30 -2.89 -26.73
C ARG A 104 -14.36 -3.09 -25.55
N VAL A 105 -14.62 -2.44 -24.42
CA VAL A 105 -13.85 -2.68 -23.19
C VAL A 105 -14.16 -4.07 -22.64
N ALA A 106 -15.42 -4.48 -22.63
CA ALA A 106 -15.83 -5.81 -22.18
C ALA A 106 -15.27 -6.94 -23.04
N ALA A 107 -15.09 -6.70 -24.35
CA ALA A 107 -14.49 -7.64 -25.30
C ALA A 107 -12.96 -7.54 -25.38
N GLU A 108 -12.36 -6.49 -24.80
CA GLU A 108 -10.92 -6.18 -24.92
C GLU A 108 -10.43 -6.15 -26.39
N ASP A 109 -11.28 -5.70 -27.31
CA ASP A 109 -11.12 -5.89 -28.77
C ASP A 109 -10.89 -4.59 -29.55
N TYR A 110 -10.37 -3.55 -28.91
CA TYR A 110 -10.00 -2.29 -29.57
C TYR A 110 -8.49 -2.17 -29.79
N GLY A 111 -8.08 -1.21 -30.62
CA GLY A 111 -6.67 -0.89 -30.88
C GLY A 111 -6.01 -0.12 -29.72
N THR A 112 -5.44 1.05 -30.01
CA THR A 112 -4.78 1.89 -29.00
C THR A 112 -5.77 2.59 -28.06
N ARG A 113 -7.02 2.79 -28.50
CA ARG A 113 -8.10 3.50 -27.78
C ARG A 113 -9.45 2.84 -28.11
N PRO A 114 -10.43 2.82 -27.18
CA PRO A 114 -11.81 2.46 -27.49
C PRO A 114 -12.42 3.37 -28.58
N PRO A 115 -13.60 3.05 -29.15
CA PRO A 115 -14.30 3.97 -30.02
C PRO A 115 -14.48 5.34 -29.37
N ALA A 116 -14.43 6.40 -30.18
CA ALA A 116 -14.68 7.74 -29.67
C ALA A 116 -16.11 7.81 -29.09
N PRO A 117 -16.29 8.19 -27.81
CA PRO A 117 -17.62 8.29 -27.22
C PRO A 117 -18.40 9.47 -27.80
N THR A 118 -19.73 9.38 -27.74
CA THR A 118 -20.64 10.50 -28.06
C THR A 118 -20.71 11.54 -26.92
N ARG A 119 -21.32 12.71 -27.18
CA ARG A 119 -21.72 13.70 -26.15
C ARG A 119 -23.15 13.43 -25.66
N GLY A 120 -23.53 13.98 -24.51
CA GLY A 120 -24.89 13.90 -23.98
C GLY A 120 -25.19 12.56 -23.29
N ASN A 121 -24.17 11.89 -22.76
CA ASN A 121 -24.32 10.56 -22.17
C ASN A 121 -24.79 10.60 -20.71
N ALA A 122 -25.28 11.73 -20.20
CA ALA A 122 -25.75 11.83 -18.82
C ALA A 122 -26.81 10.74 -18.46
N ASN A 123 -27.65 10.38 -19.43
CA ASN A 123 -28.63 9.30 -19.35
C ASN A 123 -28.22 8.04 -20.15
N GLY A 124 -26.94 7.91 -20.48
CA GLY A 124 -26.37 6.75 -21.16
C GLY A 124 -26.24 5.54 -20.26
N THR A 125 -25.42 4.56 -20.67
CA THR A 125 -25.16 3.35 -19.90
C THR A 125 -24.56 3.69 -18.54
N ASP A 126 -25.08 3.14 -17.44
CA ASP A 126 -24.57 3.42 -16.09
C ASP A 126 -23.19 2.76 -15.87
N GLY A 127 -22.12 3.55 -16.02
CA GLY A 127 -20.76 3.07 -15.82
C GLY A 127 -20.43 2.75 -14.36
N ASN A 128 -21.19 3.27 -13.39
CA ASN A 128 -20.96 3.01 -11.97
C ASN A 128 -21.16 1.53 -11.63
N ALA A 129 -22.01 0.82 -12.39
CA ALA A 129 -22.23 -0.61 -12.23
C ALA A 129 -21.08 -1.44 -12.84
N HIS A 130 -20.39 -0.92 -13.86
CA HIS A 130 -19.51 -1.71 -14.73
C HIS A 130 -18.01 -1.48 -14.54
N PHE A 131 -17.60 -0.46 -13.79
CA PHE A 131 -16.20 -0.08 -13.67
C PHE A 131 -15.74 0.13 -12.23
N TYR A 132 -14.46 -0.17 -11.97
CA TYR A 132 -13.75 0.37 -10.80
C TYR A 132 -13.32 1.81 -11.08
N GLY A 133 -13.76 2.78 -10.29
CA GLY A 133 -13.27 4.17 -10.37
C GLY A 133 -12.09 4.45 -9.45
N TRP A 134 -11.08 5.14 -9.97
CA TRP A 134 -9.90 5.62 -9.25
C TRP A 134 -9.66 7.10 -9.50
N GLU A 135 -9.77 7.88 -8.43
CA GLU A 135 -9.57 9.32 -8.47
C GLU A 135 -8.11 9.66 -8.19
N CYS A 136 -7.51 10.56 -8.96
CA CYS A 136 -6.11 10.93 -8.73
C CYS A 136 -6.00 12.42 -8.43
N GLU A 137 -5.32 12.76 -7.33
CA GLU A 137 -5.11 14.15 -6.91
C GLU A 137 -4.38 14.92 -8.02
N ASN A 138 -5.10 15.79 -8.74
CA ASN A 138 -4.56 16.64 -9.78
C ASN A 138 -5.52 17.80 -10.08
N LEU A 139 -4.99 18.97 -10.46
CA LEU A 139 -5.78 20.15 -10.83
C LEU A 139 -6.55 19.99 -12.15
N GLY A 140 -6.18 19.04 -13.00
CA GLY A 140 -6.86 18.75 -14.27
C GLY A 140 -6.69 19.81 -15.36
N ASP A 141 -5.81 20.79 -15.16
CA ASP A 141 -5.54 21.88 -16.10
C ASP A 141 -4.59 21.48 -17.25
N GLY A 142 -3.99 20.29 -17.15
CA GLY A 142 -2.98 19.78 -18.09
C GLY A 142 -1.57 20.34 -17.86
N ARG A 143 -1.36 21.09 -16.77
CA ARG A 143 -0.07 21.66 -16.35
C ARG A 143 0.40 21.10 -15.02
N ASP A 144 -0.53 20.82 -14.10
CA ASP A 144 -0.22 20.21 -12.81
C ASP A 144 0.46 18.85 -13.01
N PRO A 145 1.70 18.68 -12.52
CA PRO A 145 2.49 17.49 -12.80
C PRO A 145 1.86 16.23 -12.22
N TRP A 146 2.19 15.10 -12.83
CA TRP A 146 1.98 13.75 -12.30
C TRP A 146 3.31 13.27 -11.72
N PRO A 147 3.57 13.39 -10.40
CA PRO A 147 4.81 12.90 -9.82
C PRO A 147 5.02 11.43 -10.11
N ALA A 148 6.28 11.01 -10.27
CA ALA A 148 6.62 9.62 -10.62
C ALA A 148 5.98 8.61 -9.64
N ALA A 149 5.97 8.92 -8.33
CA ALA A 149 5.35 8.09 -7.32
C ALA A 149 3.83 7.95 -7.48
N GLN A 150 3.14 9.03 -7.87
CA GLN A 150 1.70 8.98 -8.16
C GLN A 150 1.43 8.16 -9.42
N TYR A 151 2.18 8.40 -10.50
CA TYR A 151 1.99 7.69 -11.76
C TYR A 151 2.29 6.19 -11.63
N ASP A 152 3.36 5.82 -10.92
CA ASP A 152 3.67 4.42 -10.61
C ASP A 152 2.54 3.75 -9.79
N ALA A 153 1.97 4.47 -8.82
CA ALA A 153 0.80 3.97 -8.09
C ALA A 153 -0.43 3.77 -8.98
N ILE A 154 -0.68 4.65 -9.96
CA ILE A 154 -1.73 4.45 -10.97
C ILE A 154 -1.47 3.14 -11.72
N VAL A 155 -0.28 2.95 -12.28
CA VAL A 155 0.09 1.73 -13.03
C VAL A 155 -0.11 0.47 -12.18
N ARG A 156 0.35 0.46 -10.94
CA ARG A 156 0.23 -0.68 -10.00
C ARG A 156 -1.22 -1.03 -9.69
N VAL A 157 -2.04 -0.03 -9.40
CA VAL A 157 -3.47 -0.21 -9.11
C VAL A 157 -4.17 -0.85 -10.32
N GLN A 158 -3.90 -0.35 -11.52
CA GLN A 158 -4.51 -0.90 -12.74
C GLN A 158 -4.03 -2.32 -13.02
N ALA A 159 -2.72 -2.59 -12.87
CA ALA A 159 -2.16 -3.93 -13.01
C ALA A 159 -2.74 -4.92 -11.98
N ALA A 160 -2.96 -4.50 -10.73
CA ALA A 160 -3.56 -5.33 -9.69
C ALA A 160 -4.95 -5.83 -10.11
N LEU A 161 -5.79 -4.93 -10.62
CA LEU A 161 -7.14 -5.26 -11.08
C LEU A 161 -7.10 -6.16 -12.32
N CYS A 162 -6.28 -5.82 -13.32
CA CYS A 162 -6.13 -6.63 -14.51
C CYS A 162 -5.66 -8.05 -14.17
N ARG A 163 -4.65 -8.20 -13.31
CA ARG A 163 -4.13 -9.51 -12.89
C ARG A 163 -5.17 -10.32 -12.12
N ALA A 164 -5.91 -9.69 -11.22
CA ALA A 164 -6.94 -10.36 -10.42
C ALA A 164 -8.12 -10.86 -11.28
N HIS A 165 -8.50 -10.12 -12.31
CA HIS A 165 -9.59 -10.48 -13.23
C HIS A 165 -9.14 -11.27 -14.47
N LYS A 166 -7.83 -11.41 -14.67
CA LYS A 166 -7.23 -11.93 -15.92
C LYS A 166 -7.59 -11.08 -17.15
N TRP A 167 -7.73 -9.77 -16.95
CA TRP A 167 -7.85 -8.80 -18.03
C TRP A 167 -6.48 -8.41 -18.58
N SER A 168 -6.48 -7.93 -19.81
CA SER A 168 -5.37 -7.16 -20.37
C SER A 168 -5.44 -5.69 -19.92
N ALA A 169 -4.45 -4.89 -20.33
CA ALA A 169 -4.48 -3.45 -20.11
C ALA A 169 -5.63 -2.75 -20.86
N LYS A 170 -6.34 -3.43 -21.78
CA LYS A 170 -7.51 -2.86 -22.47
C LYS A 170 -8.75 -2.73 -21.59
N SER A 171 -8.75 -3.32 -20.39
CA SER A 171 -9.75 -3.01 -19.38
C SER A 171 -9.51 -1.67 -18.67
N VAL A 172 -8.41 -0.96 -18.97
CA VAL A 172 -8.04 0.31 -18.35
C VAL A 172 -8.35 1.47 -19.30
N ILE A 173 -9.29 2.34 -18.91
CA ILE A 173 -9.68 3.52 -19.70
C ILE A 173 -9.67 4.79 -18.85
N GLY A 174 -9.60 5.94 -19.52
CA GLY A 174 -9.85 7.24 -18.89
C GLY A 174 -11.34 7.61 -18.94
N HIS A 175 -11.80 8.53 -18.09
CA HIS A 175 -13.19 8.99 -18.14
C HIS A 175 -13.54 9.65 -19.48
N LEU A 176 -12.57 10.34 -20.09
CA LEU A 176 -12.61 10.90 -21.44
C LEU A 176 -12.76 9.87 -22.55
N GLU A 177 -12.42 8.60 -22.27
CA GLU A 177 -12.64 7.49 -23.20
C GLU A 177 -14.00 6.83 -22.98
N TRP A 178 -14.64 7.05 -21.82
CA TRP A 178 -15.98 6.57 -21.48
C TRP A 178 -17.11 7.50 -21.97
N SER A 179 -16.92 8.81 -21.87
CA SER A 179 -17.89 9.82 -22.29
C SER A 179 -17.20 11.08 -22.84
N ASN A 180 -17.72 11.66 -23.93
CA ASN A 180 -17.21 12.93 -24.49
C ASN A 180 -17.72 14.17 -23.72
N ASP A 181 -18.49 13.97 -22.65
CA ASP A 181 -18.84 15.01 -21.68
C ASP A 181 -17.74 15.18 -20.61
N LYS A 182 -16.68 14.36 -20.68
CA LYS A 182 -15.60 14.27 -19.70
C LYS A 182 -14.27 14.50 -20.38
N VAL A 183 -13.32 15.08 -19.63
CA VAL A 183 -12.01 15.49 -20.14
C VAL A 183 -10.86 14.80 -19.42
N ASP A 184 -11.15 14.09 -18.33
CA ASP A 184 -10.19 13.49 -17.42
C ASP A 184 -9.81 12.05 -17.81
N PRO A 185 -8.57 11.61 -17.55
CA PRO A 185 -7.45 12.38 -16.98
C PRO A 185 -6.72 13.22 -18.05
N ARG A 186 -6.12 14.34 -17.63
CA ARG A 186 -5.28 15.21 -18.47
C ARG A 186 -3.83 15.17 -18.01
N GLY A 187 -2.88 15.21 -18.94
CA GLY A 187 -1.44 15.34 -18.68
C GLY A 187 -0.61 14.13 -19.14
N PHE A 188 -1.11 12.90 -18.96
CA PHE A 188 -0.58 11.71 -19.62
C PHE A 188 -1.62 11.13 -20.60
N THR A 189 -1.18 10.28 -21.52
CA THR A 189 -2.09 9.64 -22.49
C THR A 189 -2.51 8.26 -22.02
N MET A 190 -3.77 7.90 -22.25
CA MET A 190 -4.26 6.56 -21.93
C MET A 190 -3.56 5.42 -22.69
N PRO A 191 -3.14 5.58 -23.97
CA PRO A 191 -2.26 4.61 -24.63
C PRO A 191 -0.93 4.39 -23.90
N LYS A 192 -0.29 5.44 -23.38
CA LYS A 192 0.92 5.29 -22.56
C LYS A 192 0.64 4.52 -21.29
N LEU A 193 -0.41 4.87 -20.55
CA LEU A 193 -0.79 4.15 -19.33
C LEU A 193 -1.02 2.66 -19.62
N ARG A 194 -1.75 2.34 -20.69
CA ARG A 194 -1.98 0.94 -21.08
C ARG A 194 -0.71 0.21 -21.48
N ALA A 195 0.26 0.89 -22.11
CA ALA A 195 1.56 0.30 -22.42
C ALA A 195 2.34 -0.03 -21.14
N ASP A 196 2.37 0.90 -20.18
CA ASP A 196 3.08 0.71 -18.90
C ASP A 196 2.41 -0.39 -18.04
N VAL A 197 1.06 -0.46 -18.03
CA VAL A 197 0.32 -1.56 -17.39
C VAL A 197 0.61 -2.89 -18.09
N SER A 198 0.60 -2.91 -19.43
CA SER A 198 0.93 -4.12 -20.20
C SER A 198 2.34 -4.61 -19.91
N GLU A 199 3.31 -3.70 -19.78
CA GLU A 199 4.66 -4.05 -19.40
C GLU A 199 4.70 -4.66 -18.00
N ARG A 200 4.10 -3.99 -17.02
CA ARG A 200 4.03 -4.49 -15.64
C ARG A 200 3.40 -5.87 -15.54
N LEU A 201 2.37 -6.17 -16.34
CA LEU A 201 1.70 -7.47 -16.33
C LEU A 201 2.59 -8.63 -16.80
N LYS A 202 3.67 -8.36 -17.55
CA LYS A 202 4.67 -9.38 -17.96
C LYS A 202 5.55 -9.84 -16.81
N HIS A 203 5.62 -9.06 -15.74
CA HIS A 203 6.45 -9.33 -14.57
C HIS A 203 5.60 -9.83 -13.38
N PRO A 204 6.23 -10.47 -12.37
CA PRO A 204 5.57 -10.74 -11.10
C PRO A 204 5.02 -9.47 -10.46
N ALA A 205 3.94 -9.58 -9.68
CA ALA A 205 3.31 -8.42 -9.02
C ALA A 205 4.28 -7.63 -8.13
N SER A 206 5.28 -8.29 -7.55
CA SER A 206 6.31 -7.67 -6.72
C SER A 206 7.39 -6.89 -7.50
N TRP A 207 7.34 -6.89 -8.83
CA TRP A 207 8.38 -6.27 -9.65
C TRP A 207 8.41 -4.74 -9.54
N ASN A 208 9.62 -4.19 -9.58
CA ASN A 208 9.92 -2.77 -9.64
C ASN A 208 10.84 -2.49 -10.83
N PRO A 209 10.56 -1.47 -11.65
CA PRO A 209 11.49 -1.06 -12.71
C PRO A 209 12.88 -0.78 -12.14
N GLY A 210 13.91 -1.40 -12.71
CA GLY A 210 15.30 -1.23 -12.27
C GLY A 210 15.74 -2.11 -11.09
N SER A 211 14.88 -2.98 -10.54
CA SER A 211 15.30 -3.93 -9.50
C SER A 211 16.36 -4.93 -9.97
N ASP A 212 16.46 -5.16 -11.28
CA ASP A 212 17.48 -6.02 -11.86
C ASP A 212 18.87 -5.34 -11.90
N GLN A 213 18.96 -4.08 -11.48
CA GLN A 213 20.19 -3.28 -11.38
C GLN A 213 20.57 -2.92 -9.93
N GLU A 214 19.79 -3.35 -8.93
CA GLU A 214 20.24 -3.25 -7.53
C GLU A 214 21.36 -4.28 -7.34
N GLU A 215 22.62 -3.82 -7.35
CA GLU A 215 23.71 -4.61 -6.77
C GLU A 215 23.28 -4.96 -5.35
N ASP A 216 23.05 -6.26 -5.09
CA ASP A 216 22.83 -6.73 -3.72
C ASP A 216 24.09 -6.35 -2.93
N PRO A 217 24.01 -5.39 -1.99
CA PRO A 217 25.18 -4.92 -1.25
C PRO A 217 25.76 -6.02 -0.34
N MET A 218 25.02 -7.13 -0.19
CA MET A 218 25.42 -8.32 0.55
C MET A 218 25.78 -9.49 -0.38
N ALA A 219 25.78 -9.30 -1.71
CA ALA A 219 26.18 -10.34 -2.65
C ALA A 219 27.62 -10.78 -2.36
N GLY A 220 27.79 -12.07 -2.08
CA GLY A 220 29.09 -12.64 -1.71
C GLY A 220 29.46 -12.52 -0.23
N ILE A 221 28.66 -11.83 0.59
CA ILE A 221 28.85 -11.78 2.04
C ILE A 221 28.21 -13.02 2.67
N THR A 222 29.02 -13.83 3.34
CA THR A 222 28.54 -15.04 4.02
C THR A 222 27.88 -14.70 5.36
N LYS A 223 27.09 -15.63 5.92
CA LYS A 223 26.59 -15.51 7.30
C LYS A 223 27.71 -15.31 8.32
N ARG A 224 28.92 -15.83 8.03
CA ARG A 224 30.08 -15.67 8.91
C ARG A 224 30.59 -14.24 8.86
N ASP A 225 30.66 -13.63 7.68
CA ASP A 225 31.12 -12.25 7.51
C ASP A 225 30.18 -11.28 8.22
N ILE A 226 28.86 -11.51 8.15
CA ILE A 226 27.86 -10.74 8.91
C ILE A 226 28.07 -10.94 10.41
N TYR A 227 28.32 -12.18 10.86
CA TYR A 227 28.56 -12.45 12.27
C TYR A 227 29.80 -11.72 12.81
N GLU A 228 30.92 -11.75 12.08
CA GLU A 228 32.15 -11.05 12.46
C GLU A 228 31.92 -9.53 12.50
N ALA A 229 31.32 -8.97 11.46
CA ALA A 229 31.07 -7.53 11.34
C ALA A 229 30.10 -6.98 12.40
N VAL A 230 29.11 -7.75 12.82
CA VAL A 230 28.10 -7.29 13.78
C VAL A 230 28.47 -7.69 15.21
N TRP A 231 28.82 -8.95 15.44
CA TRP A 231 28.90 -9.51 16.80
C TRP A 231 30.28 -9.44 17.42
N ARG A 232 31.34 -9.36 16.61
CA ARG A 232 32.74 -9.39 17.10
C ARG A 232 33.48 -8.06 16.96
N THR A 233 32.83 -7.06 16.39
CA THR A 233 33.47 -5.76 16.17
C THR A 233 33.41 -4.93 17.45
N ASP A 234 34.57 -4.57 18.00
CA ASP A 234 34.72 -3.76 19.20
C ASP A 234 34.46 -2.27 18.94
N LEU A 235 33.21 -1.90 18.67
CA LEU A 235 32.79 -0.51 18.45
C LEU A 235 31.81 0.02 19.49
N MET A 236 31.28 -0.85 20.36
CA MET A 236 30.33 -0.41 21.38
C MET A 236 31.11 0.09 22.60
N THR A 237 30.70 1.22 23.16
CA THR A 237 31.26 1.66 24.44
C THR A 237 30.88 0.65 25.52
N PRO A 238 31.83 0.19 26.34
CA PRO A 238 31.52 -0.72 27.44
C PRO A 238 30.60 -0.04 28.46
N PRO A 239 29.88 -0.83 29.29
CA PRO A 239 29.15 -0.27 30.42
C PRO A 239 30.06 0.56 31.32
N GLU A 240 29.46 1.54 32.02
CA GLU A 240 30.20 2.43 32.91
C GLU A 240 31.05 1.65 33.94
N GLY A 241 32.32 2.03 34.07
CA GLY A 241 33.28 1.37 34.96
C GLY A 241 33.85 0.03 34.47
N ARG A 242 33.50 -0.43 33.25
CA ARG A 242 34.02 -1.68 32.65
C ARG A 242 35.10 -1.45 31.59
N ALA A 243 35.32 -0.20 31.17
CA ALA A 243 36.40 0.15 30.24
C ALA A 243 37.78 -0.05 30.89
N THR A 244 38.73 -0.58 30.13
CA THR A 244 40.15 -0.63 30.53
C THR A 244 41.01 0.14 29.53
N PRO A 245 42.24 0.55 29.92
CA PRO A 245 43.16 1.19 28.97
C PRO A 245 43.45 0.32 27.73
N ASP A 246 43.50 -1.00 27.91
CA ASP A 246 43.78 -1.96 26.84
C ASP A 246 42.52 -2.38 26.07
N ASN A 247 41.32 -2.07 26.58
CA ASN A 247 40.06 -2.41 25.94
C ASN A 247 38.99 -1.33 26.15
N PRO A 248 39.10 -0.19 25.44
CA PRO A 248 38.20 0.94 25.59
C PRO A 248 36.83 0.74 24.93
N THR A 249 36.68 -0.24 24.04
CA THR A 249 35.45 -0.61 23.33
C THR A 249 35.20 -2.10 23.44
N TRP A 250 33.94 -2.54 23.36
CA TRP A 250 33.56 -3.94 23.47
C TRP A 250 32.71 -4.37 22.28
N ALA A 251 32.83 -5.63 21.90
CA ALA A 251 31.95 -6.27 20.95
C ALA A 251 30.58 -6.56 21.58
N PRO A 252 29.49 -6.53 20.80
CA PRO A 252 28.17 -6.91 21.27
C PRO A 252 28.13 -8.31 21.91
N GLU A 253 28.92 -9.27 21.39
CA GLU A 253 28.99 -10.61 21.98
C GLU A 253 29.59 -10.61 23.40
N SER A 254 30.59 -9.76 23.65
CA SER A 254 31.26 -9.63 24.95
C SER A 254 30.31 -9.07 26.00
N VAL A 255 29.49 -8.09 25.61
CA VAL A 255 28.48 -7.48 26.51
C VAL A 255 27.40 -8.47 26.89
N LEU A 256 26.89 -9.25 25.93
CA LEU A 256 25.88 -10.29 26.25
C LEU A 256 26.44 -11.36 27.19
N ARG A 257 27.69 -11.78 27.00
CA ARG A 257 28.34 -12.78 27.88
C ARG A 257 28.60 -12.24 29.27
N ASP A 258 29.02 -10.98 29.42
CA ASP A 258 29.21 -10.37 30.74
C ASP A 258 27.87 -10.17 31.45
N ALA A 259 26.81 -9.77 30.76
CA ALA A 259 25.47 -9.65 31.33
C ALA A 259 24.97 -10.99 31.89
N ALA A 260 25.12 -12.09 31.13
CA ALA A 260 24.77 -13.43 31.60
C ALA A 260 25.63 -13.86 32.80
N SER A 261 26.94 -13.59 32.74
CA SER A 261 27.86 -13.89 33.85
C SER A 261 27.50 -13.09 35.11
N TYR A 262 27.04 -11.85 34.96
CA TYR A 262 26.60 -11.01 36.06
C TYR A 262 25.31 -11.54 36.69
N ALA A 263 24.33 -11.95 35.89
CA ALA A 263 23.10 -12.56 36.40
C ALA A 263 23.40 -13.81 37.25
N ILE A 264 24.25 -14.72 36.77
CA ILE A 264 24.66 -15.92 37.52
C ILE A 264 25.33 -15.54 38.85
N ARG A 265 26.22 -14.55 38.85
CA ARG A 265 26.88 -14.09 40.08
C ARG A 265 25.90 -13.45 41.07
N ALA A 266 24.90 -12.73 40.57
CA ALA A 266 23.87 -12.10 41.38
C ALA A 266 22.95 -13.14 42.02
N GLU A 267 22.51 -14.15 41.27
CA GLU A 267 21.73 -15.30 41.78
C GLU A 267 22.49 -16.01 42.91
N ALA A 268 23.76 -16.36 42.67
CA ALA A 268 24.59 -17.00 43.70
C ALA A 268 24.82 -16.10 44.93
N ALA A 269 24.81 -14.77 44.77
CA ALA A 269 24.89 -13.84 45.90
C ALA A 269 23.59 -13.79 46.70
N ALA A 270 22.44 -13.81 46.03
CA ALA A 270 21.13 -13.88 46.67
C ALA A 270 21.00 -15.16 47.51
N GLU A 271 21.38 -16.31 46.98
CA GLU A 271 21.38 -17.59 47.72
C GLU A 271 22.25 -17.52 48.99
N ARG A 272 23.42 -16.87 48.92
CA ARG A 272 24.28 -16.68 50.11
C ARG A 272 23.64 -15.79 51.16
N VAL A 273 22.91 -14.74 50.74
CA VAL A 273 22.19 -13.83 51.63
C VAL A 273 21.02 -14.57 52.30
N GLU A 274 20.24 -15.32 51.55
CA GLU A 274 19.14 -16.15 52.08
C GLU A 274 19.67 -17.17 53.10
N ALA A 275 20.76 -17.87 52.77
CA ALA A 275 21.40 -18.81 53.68
C ALA A 275 21.97 -18.14 54.95
N ALA A 276 22.41 -16.87 54.86
CA ALA A 276 22.85 -16.11 56.03
C ALA A 276 21.65 -15.66 56.89
N ALA A 277 20.56 -15.22 56.26
CA ALA A 277 19.34 -14.83 56.95
C ALA A 277 18.73 -16.01 57.73
N ALA A 278 18.63 -17.19 57.12
CA ALA A 278 18.14 -18.40 57.78
C ALA A 278 18.98 -18.79 59.00
N ARG A 279 20.31 -18.62 58.94
CA ARG A 279 21.20 -18.87 60.08
C ARG A 279 20.97 -17.89 61.24
N ILE A 280 20.74 -16.61 60.93
CA ILE A 280 20.43 -15.59 61.94
C ILE A 280 19.08 -15.87 62.60
N GLU A 281 18.06 -16.20 61.82
CA GLU A 281 16.72 -16.53 62.33
C GLU A 281 16.75 -17.75 63.25
N ALA A 282 17.49 -18.80 62.89
CA ALA A 282 17.69 -19.96 63.76
C ALA A 282 18.41 -19.62 65.07
N ALA A 283 19.40 -18.72 65.03
CA ALA A 283 20.12 -18.28 66.24
C ALA A 283 19.22 -17.45 67.19
N LEU A 284 18.32 -16.64 66.63
CA LEU A 284 17.37 -15.82 67.38
C LEU A 284 16.23 -16.66 68.00
N THR A 285 15.78 -17.72 67.33
CA THR A 285 14.72 -18.60 67.87
C THR A 285 15.26 -19.61 68.88
N GLY A 286 16.48 -20.13 68.67
CA GLY A 286 17.12 -21.06 69.60
C GLY A 286 17.60 -20.46 70.93
N SER A 287 17.50 -19.14 71.12
CA SER A 287 17.88 -18.44 72.35
C SER A 287 16.70 -18.09 73.28
N VAL A 288 15.47 -18.50 72.92
CA VAL A 288 14.25 -18.25 73.71
C VAL A 288 13.87 -19.43 74.63
N ASP A 289 14.47 -20.61 74.42
CA ASP A 289 14.15 -21.85 75.17
C ASP A 289 15.25 -22.28 76.18
N GLY A 290 16.13 -21.35 76.59
CA GLY A 290 17.23 -21.59 77.54
C GLY A 290 17.02 -20.95 78.91
#